data_AF-A0A318XHA7-F1
#
_entry.id   AF-A0A318XHA7-F1
#
_cell.length_a   1.000
_cell.length_b   1.000
_cell.length_c   1.000
_cell.angle_alpha   90.00
_cell.angle_beta   90.00
_cell.angle_gamma   90.00
#
_symmetry.space_group_name_H-M   'P 1'
#
loop_
_entity.id
_entity.type
_entity.pdbx_description
1 polymer ?
#
loop_
_entity_poly.entity_id
_entity_poly.type
_entity_poly.pdbx_seq_one_letter_code
_entity_poly.pdbx_strand_id
1 'polypeptide(L)'
;MRGHKRSRIISLAVAGIMVCQTGIASGTKEAQQWAREFISEAKQEQRLNDYIKQGSILNALDKPISEEDYFRLLTCSVSEETADMLYRQMAFNNTGVKNSITREEAVTAAGKICRLKSYSKVSFIDGQDIASDAYTYISAFQEQGIVVGYKNKKFMPKNEITAAEAIVIVCKLIQKGFISSNSVTDLAAAKSGYIEGEVLKTDFFRPVGLCRDKNKGIIVVDSYNNLIRRISDQKVETIAGKQTSSIDLYGIPIGGYINGRKDEALFNKPLFAAVNAKGEVLVSDTENNSIRLISNGKVAALNNGILAGYRDGKLEAAMFNKPSDLVFDEAWNIYVADTQNNCIRYIDMQKSEVTTFAGMQSKSGLKDGPAENALFNKPVGLALDKNGVLYVSDSGNQRIRKIEKGIVSTIAGAGDSLLEGTDCIEGGYADGIRTQARFNFPGGIDVNDNGIIFVADTGNHRIRAITSTSVITLAGNGEAAYFSGISRASSFNEPSDVLVNGDKVYVSDTFNSKIRLINIDTSWKWD
;
A
#
# COMPACT_ATOMS: atom_id res chain seq x y z
N MET A 1 56.44 -30.33 -17.82
CA MET A 1 55.61 -30.75 -16.67
C MET A 1 55.02 -29.51 -16.02
N ARG A 2 53.70 -29.55 -15.74
CA ARG A 2 52.88 -28.57 -15.00
C ARG A 2 52.76 -27.17 -15.61
N GLY A 3 51.58 -26.92 -16.18
CA GLY A 3 51.16 -25.65 -16.79
C GLY A 3 50.55 -25.94 -18.16
N HIS A 4 49.30 -25.54 -18.39
CA HIS A 4 48.46 -25.83 -19.57
C HIS A 4 47.67 -27.16 -19.56
N LYS A 5 46.71 -27.29 -18.63
CA LYS A 5 45.54 -28.17 -18.80
C LYS A 5 44.24 -27.62 -18.19
N ARG A 6 44.07 -26.28 -18.14
CA ARG A 6 42.84 -25.63 -17.61
C ARG A 6 42.23 -24.53 -18.49
N SER A 7 42.63 -24.37 -19.76
CA SER A 7 41.96 -23.45 -20.70
C SER A 7 41.24 -24.14 -21.87
N ARG A 8 40.96 -25.45 -21.77
CA ARG A 8 40.26 -26.22 -22.82
C ARG A 8 38.91 -26.81 -22.40
N ILE A 9 38.41 -26.45 -21.21
CA ILE A 9 37.10 -26.92 -20.70
C ILE A 9 36.01 -25.84 -20.81
N ILE A 10 36.37 -24.55 -20.91
CA ILE A 10 35.35 -23.49 -21.01
C ILE A 10 35.02 -23.12 -22.47
N SER A 11 35.87 -23.45 -23.44
CA SER A 11 35.62 -23.16 -24.87
C SER A 11 34.92 -24.29 -25.64
N LEU A 12 34.55 -25.41 -25.00
CA LEU A 12 33.85 -26.53 -25.64
C LEU A 12 32.41 -26.76 -25.13
N ALA A 13 31.94 -25.95 -24.18
CA ALA A 13 30.52 -25.90 -23.82
C ALA A 13 29.66 -25.11 -24.84
N VAL A 14 30.30 -24.43 -25.82
CA VAL A 14 29.60 -23.64 -26.86
C VAL A 14 29.32 -24.45 -28.14
N ALA A 15 29.85 -25.68 -28.29
CA ALA A 15 29.55 -26.53 -29.47
C ALA A 15 28.52 -27.65 -29.21
N GLY A 16 28.16 -27.92 -27.94
CA GLY A 16 27.25 -29.03 -27.59
C GLY A 16 25.75 -28.72 -27.62
N ILE A 17 25.36 -27.43 -27.53
CA ILE A 17 23.93 -27.05 -27.52
C ILE A 17 23.37 -26.87 -28.95
N MET A 18 24.20 -26.85 -30.00
CA MET A 18 23.71 -26.82 -31.38
C MET A 18 23.27 -28.19 -31.95
N VAL A 19 23.49 -29.32 -31.26
CA VAL A 19 23.20 -30.65 -31.84
C VAL A 19 21.90 -31.29 -31.33
N CYS A 20 21.23 -30.73 -30.31
CA CYS A 20 19.95 -31.28 -29.83
C CYS A 20 18.68 -30.67 -30.46
N GLN A 21 18.78 -29.87 -31.53
CA GLN A 21 17.60 -29.38 -32.27
C GLN A 21 17.47 -29.83 -33.73
N THR A 22 18.36 -30.68 -34.24
CA THR A 22 18.14 -31.31 -35.55
C THR A 22 18.37 -32.81 -35.42
N GLY A 23 17.29 -33.57 -35.25
CA GLY A 23 17.34 -35.02 -35.20
C GLY A 23 18.05 -35.59 -36.41
N ILE A 24 19.29 -36.04 -36.22
CA ILE A 24 19.99 -37.00 -37.09
C ILE A 24 20.72 -37.95 -36.16
N ALA A 25 20.23 -39.18 -36.12
CA ALA A 25 20.93 -40.30 -35.53
C ALA A 25 22.10 -40.70 -36.43
N SER A 26 23.28 -40.89 -35.85
CA SER A 26 24.19 -41.96 -36.27
C SER A 26 25.15 -42.31 -35.14
N GLY A 27 25.07 -43.57 -34.75
CA GLY A 27 25.78 -44.17 -33.64
C GLY A 27 27.28 -44.28 -33.86
N THR A 28 28.04 -43.71 -32.95
CA THR A 28 29.45 -44.08 -32.76
C THR A 28 29.65 -44.64 -31.35
N LYS A 29 30.58 -45.60 -31.25
CA LYS A 29 30.94 -46.28 -30.00
C LYS A 29 31.43 -45.31 -28.92
N GLU A 30 31.85 -44.09 -29.27
CA GLU A 30 32.24 -43.06 -28.30
C GLU A 30 31.06 -42.50 -27.49
N ALA A 31 29.85 -42.37 -28.07
CA ALA A 31 28.70 -41.81 -27.35
C ALA A 31 28.21 -42.75 -26.23
N GLN A 32 28.33 -44.06 -26.44
CA GLN A 32 28.02 -45.08 -25.42
C GLN A 32 29.12 -45.24 -24.36
N GLN A 33 30.32 -44.72 -24.60
CA GLN A 33 31.41 -44.70 -23.63
C GLN A 33 31.28 -43.45 -22.71
N TRP A 34 30.92 -42.31 -23.30
CA TRP A 34 30.61 -41.08 -22.57
C TRP A 34 29.45 -41.23 -21.58
N ALA A 35 28.38 -41.92 -21.97
CA ALA A 35 27.24 -42.19 -21.08
C ALA A 35 27.58 -43.11 -19.90
N ARG A 36 28.57 -44.01 -20.06
CA ARG A 36 29.03 -44.91 -18.98
C ARG A 36 29.97 -44.23 -17.99
N GLU A 37 30.80 -43.30 -18.46
CA GLU A 37 31.69 -42.48 -17.63
C GLU A 37 30.90 -41.44 -16.80
N PHE A 38 29.85 -40.86 -17.37
CA PHE A 38 28.94 -39.94 -16.68
C PHE A 38 28.17 -40.59 -15.51
N ILE A 39 27.70 -41.84 -15.67
CA ILE A 39 27.01 -42.60 -14.62
C ILE A 39 27.99 -43.08 -13.52
N SER A 40 29.28 -43.18 -13.83
CA SER A 40 30.35 -43.53 -12.87
C SER A 40 30.72 -42.33 -11.98
N GLU A 41 30.76 -41.12 -12.52
CA GLU A 41 31.06 -39.89 -11.75
C GLU A 41 29.88 -39.42 -10.90
N ALA A 42 28.63 -39.60 -11.37
CA ALA A 42 27.43 -39.31 -10.58
C ALA A 42 27.30 -40.19 -9.31
N LYS A 43 27.94 -41.36 -9.26
CA LYS A 43 28.01 -42.22 -8.05
C LYS A 43 29.09 -41.78 -7.04
N GLN A 44 29.99 -40.87 -7.40
CA GLN A 44 30.99 -40.31 -6.47
C GLN A 44 30.45 -39.11 -5.66
N GLU A 45 29.46 -38.37 -6.17
CA GLU A 45 28.82 -37.27 -5.43
C GLU A 45 27.98 -37.74 -4.23
N GLN A 46 27.48 -38.99 -4.25
CA GLN A 46 26.73 -39.54 -3.13
C GLN A 46 27.59 -39.83 -1.87
N ARG A 47 28.93 -39.80 -1.98
CA ARG A 47 29.86 -39.83 -0.82
C ARG A 47 30.14 -38.45 -0.22
N LEU A 48 29.84 -37.37 -0.94
CA LEU A 48 30.02 -36.00 -0.45
C LEU A 48 28.94 -35.64 0.59
N ASN A 49 27.74 -36.22 0.43
CA ASN A 49 26.64 -36.04 1.39
C ASN A 49 26.83 -36.82 2.71
N ASP A 50 27.65 -37.88 2.72
CA ASP A 50 28.02 -38.59 3.96
C ASP A 50 29.16 -37.89 4.71
N TYR A 51 30.04 -37.18 4.00
CA TYR A 51 31.09 -36.34 4.61
C TYR A 51 30.56 -35.10 5.34
N ILE A 52 29.36 -34.63 4.98
CA ILE A 52 28.70 -33.49 5.63
C ILE A 52 27.97 -33.92 6.92
N LYS A 53 27.72 -35.24 7.11
CA LYS A 53 26.92 -35.76 8.24
C LYS A 53 27.69 -36.22 9.47
N GLN A 54 29.03 -36.18 9.49
CA GLN A 54 29.78 -36.44 10.72
C GLN A 54 30.77 -35.30 10.97
N GLY A 55 30.55 -34.60 12.08
CA GLY A 55 31.28 -33.42 12.47
C GLY A 55 32.76 -33.64 12.78
N SER A 56 33.36 -32.55 13.26
CA SER A 56 34.75 -32.36 13.70
C SER A 56 35.77 -31.96 12.62
N ILE A 57 35.88 -30.65 12.39
CA ILE A 57 37.19 -30.03 12.18
C ILE A 57 37.39 -28.99 13.28
N LEU A 58 37.92 -29.48 14.40
CA LEU A 58 38.61 -28.69 15.43
C LEU A 58 40.06 -29.15 15.61
N ASN A 59 40.64 -29.91 14.68
CA ASN A 59 42.01 -30.41 14.81
C ASN A 59 42.82 -30.14 13.54
N ALA A 60 43.22 -28.88 13.38
CA ALA A 60 44.54 -28.50 12.88
C ALA A 60 44.55 -26.98 12.73
N LEU A 61 44.85 -26.23 13.79
CA LEU A 61 45.46 -24.88 13.69
C LEU A 61 45.91 -24.45 15.10
N ASP A 62 47.18 -24.68 15.38
CA ASP A 62 47.87 -24.34 16.63
C ASP A 62 48.29 -22.85 16.67
N LYS A 63 47.47 -21.93 16.12
CA LYS A 63 47.68 -20.47 16.15
C LYS A 63 46.34 -19.69 16.09
N PRO A 64 46.22 -18.54 16.77
CA PRO A 64 45.02 -17.71 16.72
C PRO A 64 44.81 -17.15 15.30
N ILE A 65 43.59 -17.28 14.80
CA ILE A 65 43.15 -16.79 13.49
C ILE A 65 42.89 -15.29 13.60
N SER A 66 43.33 -14.50 12.62
CA SER A 66 43.07 -13.05 12.56
C SER A 66 41.59 -12.76 12.23
N GLU A 67 41.06 -11.61 12.68
CA GLU A 67 39.69 -11.16 12.33
C GLU A 67 39.43 -11.17 10.81
N GLU A 68 40.46 -10.97 10.00
CA GLU A 68 40.37 -10.92 8.54
C GLU A 68 40.11 -12.31 7.91
N ASP A 69 40.59 -13.38 8.53
CA ASP A 69 40.33 -14.77 8.08
C ASP A 69 39.04 -15.34 8.67
N TYR A 70 38.55 -14.81 9.81
CA TYR A 70 37.19 -15.06 10.31
C TYR A 70 36.13 -14.47 9.37
N PHE A 71 36.40 -13.29 8.79
CA PHE A 71 35.54 -12.64 7.78
C PHE A 71 35.51 -13.38 6.45
N ARG A 72 36.59 -14.07 6.05
CA ARG A 72 36.63 -14.88 4.83
C ARG A 72 35.83 -16.18 4.92
N LEU A 73 35.63 -16.71 6.12
CA LEU A 73 34.82 -17.91 6.38
C LEU A 73 33.31 -17.64 6.35
N LEU A 74 32.87 -16.40 6.54
CA LEU A 74 31.44 -16.01 6.62
C LEU A 74 30.79 -15.65 5.27
N THR A 75 31.54 -15.63 4.16
CA THR A 75 31.04 -15.13 2.86
C THR A 75 30.83 -16.17 1.75
N CYS A 76 30.82 -17.47 2.07
CA CYS A 76 30.17 -18.47 1.21
C CYS A 76 28.74 -18.64 1.74
N SER A 77 27.64 -18.48 1.00
CA SER A 77 27.39 -18.94 -0.37
C SER A 77 26.23 -18.19 -1.03
N VAL A 78 26.53 -17.50 -2.12
CA VAL A 78 25.72 -17.64 -3.34
C VAL A 78 26.71 -18.24 -4.33
N SER A 79 26.56 -19.53 -4.65
CA SER A 79 27.52 -20.25 -5.50
C SER A 79 27.57 -19.61 -6.90
N GLU A 80 28.69 -19.74 -7.61
CA GLU A 80 28.82 -19.31 -9.02
C GLU A 80 27.67 -19.84 -9.90
N GLU A 81 27.06 -20.97 -9.53
CA GLU A 81 25.89 -21.55 -10.19
C GLU A 81 24.62 -20.69 -10.08
N THR A 82 24.45 -19.95 -8.99
CA THR A 82 23.28 -19.06 -8.80
C THR A 82 23.42 -17.78 -9.63
N ALA A 83 24.66 -17.30 -9.80
CA ALA A 83 24.96 -16.17 -10.69
C ALA A 83 24.79 -16.57 -12.17
N ASP A 84 25.16 -17.80 -12.54
CA ASP A 84 24.94 -18.34 -13.89
C ASP A 84 23.45 -18.60 -14.18
N MET A 85 22.65 -18.97 -13.17
CA MET A 85 21.20 -19.13 -13.28
C MET A 85 20.47 -17.81 -13.55
N LEU A 86 20.84 -16.73 -12.85
CA LEU A 86 20.32 -15.37 -13.07
C LEU A 86 20.71 -14.82 -14.45
N TYR A 87 21.93 -15.12 -14.90
CA TYR A 87 22.41 -14.76 -16.25
C TYR A 87 21.57 -15.44 -17.36
N ARG A 88 21.23 -16.72 -17.20
CA ARG A 88 20.40 -17.47 -18.16
C ARG A 88 18.94 -16.97 -18.20
N GLN A 89 18.36 -16.57 -17.08
CA GLN A 89 17.01 -15.98 -17.04
C GLN A 89 16.94 -14.61 -17.71
N MET A 90 17.97 -13.77 -17.55
CA MET A 90 18.02 -12.45 -18.19
C MET A 90 18.32 -12.54 -19.70
N ALA A 91 19.04 -13.56 -20.15
CA ALA A 91 19.36 -13.76 -21.56
C ALA A 91 18.19 -14.33 -22.40
N PHE A 92 17.18 -14.95 -21.77
CA PHE A 92 16.07 -15.60 -22.49
C PHE A 92 14.90 -14.66 -22.87
N ASN A 93 14.82 -13.46 -22.30
CA ASN A 93 13.67 -12.56 -22.47
C ASN A 93 13.86 -11.36 -23.41
N ASN A 94 14.94 -11.32 -24.20
CA ASN A 94 15.11 -10.23 -25.18
C ASN A 94 15.32 -10.77 -26.59
N THR A 95 14.21 -10.94 -27.30
CA THR A 95 14.17 -10.72 -28.75
C THR A 95 14.41 -9.23 -29.02
N GLY A 96 15.68 -8.87 -29.21
CA GLY A 96 16.08 -7.62 -29.86
C GLY A 96 16.17 -6.40 -28.95
N VAL A 97 17.36 -6.15 -28.41
CA VAL A 97 18.17 -4.91 -28.53
C VAL A 97 19.45 -5.12 -27.71
N LYS A 98 20.59 -4.82 -28.32
CA LYS A 98 21.92 -4.84 -27.70
C LYS A 98 22.01 -3.81 -26.57
N ASN A 99 22.35 -4.27 -25.36
CA ASN A 99 23.44 -3.72 -24.55
C ASN A 99 23.82 -4.75 -23.46
N SER A 100 24.90 -5.46 -23.72
CA SER A 100 25.45 -6.52 -22.88
C SER A 100 26.15 -5.93 -21.66
N ILE A 101 25.63 -6.16 -20.46
CA ILE A 101 26.38 -5.96 -19.21
C ILE A 101 27.50 -7.01 -19.16
N THR A 102 28.73 -6.61 -18.84
CA THR A 102 29.85 -7.54 -18.74
C THR A 102 29.77 -8.38 -17.46
N ARG A 103 30.35 -9.59 -17.46
CA ARG A 103 30.40 -10.48 -16.28
C ARG A 103 31.03 -9.79 -15.06
N GLU A 104 31.98 -8.89 -15.29
CA GLU A 104 32.70 -8.14 -14.26
C GLU A 104 31.85 -7.02 -13.62
N GLU A 105 30.99 -6.37 -14.42
CA GLU A 105 29.98 -5.41 -13.94
C GLU A 105 28.86 -6.09 -13.15
N ALA A 106 28.43 -7.29 -13.58
CA ALA A 106 27.44 -8.10 -12.87
C ALA A 106 27.95 -8.60 -11.51
N VAL A 107 29.22 -9.05 -11.45
CA VAL A 107 29.88 -9.47 -10.20
C VAL A 107 30.11 -8.28 -9.26
N THR A 108 30.45 -7.11 -9.81
CA THR A 108 30.59 -5.87 -9.03
C THR A 108 29.24 -5.37 -8.48
N ALA A 109 28.17 -5.49 -9.25
CA ALA A 109 26.81 -5.19 -8.82
C ALA A 109 26.35 -6.17 -7.73
N ALA A 110 26.56 -7.47 -7.92
CA ALA A 110 26.27 -8.50 -6.91
C ALA A 110 27.06 -8.30 -5.61
N GLY A 111 28.36 -7.95 -5.71
CA GLY A 111 29.19 -7.61 -4.55
C GLY A 111 28.74 -6.35 -3.80
N LYS A 112 28.22 -5.35 -4.53
CA LYS A 112 27.59 -4.15 -3.93
C LYS A 112 26.22 -4.46 -3.30
N ILE A 113 25.42 -5.34 -3.90
CA ILE A 113 24.13 -5.80 -3.37
C ILE A 113 24.32 -6.66 -2.10
N CYS A 114 25.34 -7.53 -2.04
CA CYS A 114 25.69 -8.27 -0.83
C CYS A 114 26.24 -7.35 0.28
N ARG A 115 26.98 -6.28 -0.08
CA ARG A 115 27.31 -5.21 0.88
C ARG A 115 26.06 -4.44 1.34
N LEU A 116 25.09 -4.19 0.48
CA LEU A 116 23.80 -3.58 0.85
C LEU A 116 22.98 -4.46 1.80
N LYS A 117 22.98 -5.79 1.64
CA LYS A 117 22.35 -6.73 2.60
C LYS A 117 23.01 -6.75 3.98
N SER A 118 24.30 -6.39 4.09
CA SER A 118 24.99 -6.22 5.39
C SER A 118 24.72 -4.85 6.04
N TYR A 119 24.09 -3.91 5.32
CA TYR A 119 23.51 -2.67 5.87
C TYR A 119 22.00 -2.87 6.10
N SER A 120 21.66 -3.67 7.10
CA SER A 120 20.38 -4.33 7.39
C SER A 120 19.14 -3.46 7.70
N LYS A 121 18.93 -2.32 7.02
CA LYS A 121 17.72 -1.49 7.18
C LYS A 121 16.91 -1.23 5.92
N VAL A 122 17.34 -1.69 4.74
CA VAL A 122 16.60 -1.47 3.49
C VAL A 122 16.15 -2.81 2.92
N SER A 123 14.87 -3.13 3.12
CA SER A 123 14.23 -4.27 2.47
C SER A 123 13.84 -3.88 1.06
N PHE A 124 14.67 -4.21 0.08
CA PHE A 124 14.30 -4.14 -1.33
C PHE A 124 13.48 -5.38 -1.70
N ILE A 125 12.33 -5.18 -2.36
CA ILE A 125 11.44 -6.25 -2.81
C ILE A 125 12.03 -6.86 -4.09
N ASP A 126 12.12 -8.19 -4.15
CA ASP A 126 12.63 -8.91 -5.32
C ASP A 126 11.81 -8.60 -6.59
N GLY A 127 12.49 -8.28 -7.69
CA GLY A 127 11.90 -8.12 -9.02
C GLY A 127 11.59 -6.69 -9.49
N GLN A 128 12.04 -5.65 -8.79
CA GLN A 128 11.76 -4.24 -9.13
C GLN A 128 12.95 -3.50 -9.77
N ASP A 129 12.66 -2.52 -10.64
CA ASP A 129 13.65 -1.58 -11.19
C ASP A 129 13.99 -0.48 -10.18
N ILE A 130 14.85 -0.83 -9.22
CA ILE A 130 15.36 0.03 -8.14
C ILE A 130 15.98 1.34 -8.67
N ALA A 131 16.42 1.35 -9.94
CA ALA A 131 16.97 2.55 -10.57
C ALA A 131 15.89 3.61 -10.81
N SER A 132 14.71 3.20 -11.28
CA SER A 132 13.59 4.10 -11.57
C SER A 132 13.12 4.84 -10.30
N ASP A 133 12.98 4.11 -9.18
CA ASP A 133 12.66 4.67 -7.88
C ASP A 133 13.69 5.72 -7.45
N ALA A 134 14.97 5.38 -7.62
CA ALA A 134 16.04 6.27 -7.23
C ALA A 134 16.08 7.55 -8.08
N TYR A 135 15.78 7.47 -9.38
CA TYR A 135 15.68 8.65 -10.25
C TYR A 135 14.48 9.54 -9.91
N THR A 136 13.37 8.97 -9.44
CA THR A 136 12.18 9.73 -9.01
C THR A 136 12.52 10.60 -7.80
N TYR A 137 13.20 10.03 -6.79
CA TYR A 137 13.68 10.79 -5.64
C TYR A 137 14.64 11.92 -6.04
N ILE A 138 15.62 11.61 -6.90
CA ILE A 138 16.59 12.62 -7.36
C ILE A 138 15.88 13.74 -8.12
N SER A 139 14.88 13.42 -8.95
CA SER A 139 14.10 14.41 -9.69
C SER A 139 13.30 15.32 -8.73
N ALA A 140 12.63 14.74 -7.72
CA ALA A 140 11.88 15.52 -6.73
C ALA A 140 12.77 16.48 -5.91
N PHE A 141 13.99 16.05 -5.54
CA PHE A 141 14.95 16.94 -4.90
C PHE A 141 15.42 18.06 -5.84
N GLN A 142 15.70 17.74 -7.11
CA GLN A 142 16.11 18.73 -8.11
C GLN A 142 15.03 19.78 -8.38
N GLU A 143 13.75 19.39 -8.41
CA GLU A 143 12.60 20.30 -8.54
C GLU A 143 12.49 21.28 -7.36
N GLN A 144 12.93 20.85 -6.17
CA GLN A 144 13.04 21.72 -4.98
C GLN A 144 14.34 22.55 -4.96
N GLY A 145 15.12 22.54 -6.04
CA GLY A 145 16.43 23.21 -6.12
C GLY A 145 17.53 22.52 -5.32
N ILE A 146 17.28 21.32 -4.79
CA ILE A 146 18.25 20.54 -3.99
C ILE A 146 19.06 19.67 -4.95
N VAL A 147 20.34 19.97 -5.08
CA VAL A 147 21.20 19.28 -6.04
C VAL A 147 21.71 17.95 -5.46
N VAL A 148 21.37 16.84 -6.11
CA VAL A 148 21.75 15.49 -5.70
C VAL A 148 22.69 14.86 -6.73
N GLY A 149 23.83 14.34 -6.28
CA GLY A 149 24.87 13.76 -7.14
C GLY A 149 26.11 14.66 -7.24
N TYR A 150 27.19 14.27 -6.56
CA TYR A 150 28.44 15.02 -6.50
C TYR A 150 29.60 14.15 -7.01
N LYS A 151 30.18 14.50 -8.17
CA LYS A 151 31.31 13.79 -8.77
C LYS A 151 32.31 14.82 -9.29
N ASN A 152 33.59 14.64 -8.99
CA ASN A 152 34.68 15.54 -9.41
C ASN A 152 34.43 17.04 -9.09
N LYS A 153 33.85 17.33 -7.92
CA LYS A 153 33.50 18.69 -7.49
C LYS A 153 32.51 19.44 -8.40
N LYS A 154 31.77 18.71 -9.25
CA LYS A 154 30.70 19.24 -10.08
C LYS A 154 29.40 18.49 -9.83
N PHE A 155 28.30 19.21 -9.99
CA PHE A 155 26.96 18.66 -9.94
C PHE A 155 26.68 17.87 -11.22
N MET A 156 26.15 16.65 -11.09
CA MET A 156 25.82 15.81 -12.25
C MET A 156 24.41 16.14 -12.76
N PRO A 157 24.22 16.47 -14.04
CA PRO A 157 22.89 16.57 -14.63
C PRO A 157 22.18 15.20 -14.66
N LYS A 158 20.85 15.19 -14.68
CA LYS A 158 19.98 13.99 -14.63
C LYS A 158 20.41 12.87 -15.60
N ASN A 159 20.94 13.25 -16.75
CA ASN A 159 21.31 12.34 -17.84
C ASN A 159 22.68 11.66 -17.62
N GLU A 160 23.44 12.06 -16.60
CA GLU A 160 24.77 11.54 -16.29
C GLU A 160 24.80 10.62 -15.06
N ILE A 161 23.73 10.60 -14.26
CA ILE A 161 23.64 9.74 -13.07
C ILE A 161 23.28 8.33 -13.55
N THR A 162 24.13 7.36 -13.24
CA THR A 162 23.82 5.94 -13.53
C THR A 162 22.84 5.37 -12.51
N ALA A 163 22.17 4.27 -12.87
CA ALA A 163 21.24 3.55 -11.99
C ALA A 163 21.86 3.21 -10.62
N ALA A 164 23.11 2.71 -10.64
CA ALA A 164 23.82 2.36 -9.42
C ALA A 164 24.19 3.58 -8.56
N GLU A 165 24.52 4.71 -9.17
CA GLU A 165 24.81 5.97 -8.46
C GLU A 165 23.53 6.53 -7.83
N ALA A 166 22.40 6.46 -8.54
CA ALA A 166 21.10 6.88 -8.04
C ALA A 166 20.71 6.08 -6.78
N ILE A 167 20.84 4.76 -6.81
CA ILE A 167 20.53 3.88 -5.68
C ILE A 167 21.42 4.21 -4.46
N VAL A 168 22.72 4.41 -4.67
CA VAL A 168 23.66 4.76 -3.59
C VAL A 168 23.32 6.13 -2.98
N ILE A 169 22.93 7.10 -3.81
CA ILE A 169 22.48 8.42 -3.35
C ILE A 169 21.26 8.26 -2.44
N VAL A 170 20.23 7.55 -2.88
CA VAL A 170 19.01 7.33 -2.10
C VAL A 170 19.30 6.59 -0.80
N CYS A 171 20.11 5.54 -0.82
CA CYS A 171 20.53 4.83 0.39
C CYS A 171 21.25 5.76 1.39
N LYS A 172 22.12 6.65 0.89
CA LYS A 172 22.80 7.64 1.75
C LYS A 172 21.84 8.68 2.31
N LEU A 173 20.85 9.13 1.53
CA LEU A 173 19.83 10.06 1.99
C LEU A 173 18.95 9.42 3.07
N ILE A 174 18.57 8.14 2.91
CA ILE A 174 17.87 7.36 3.95
C ILE A 174 18.73 7.27 5.21
N GLN A 175 20.00 6.86 5.08
CA GLN A 175 20.91 6.72 6.22
C GLN A 175 21.15 8.03 6.98
N LYS A 176 21.16 9.16 6.26
CA LYS A 176 21.32 10.49 6.83
C LYS A 176 20.00 11.09 7.35
N GLY A 177 18.87 10.40 7.18
CA GLY A 177 17.56 10.85 7.62
C GLY A 177 16.94 11.97 6.77
N PHE A 178 17.39 12.13 5.52
CA PHE A 178 16.83 13.11 4.59
C PHE A 178 15.57 12.60 3.85
N ILE A 179 15.42 11.27 3.72
CA ILE A 179 14.21 10.63 3.20
C ILE A 179 13.87 9.38 3.99
N SER A 180 12.59 9.07 4.15
CA SER A 180 12.13 7.89 4.90
C SER A 180 12.46 6.60 4.15
N SER A 181 12.72 5.52 4.88
CA SER A 181 12.81 4.16 4.33
C SER A 181 11.46 3.49 4.07
N ASN A 182 10.36 4.23 4.22
CA ASN A 182 9.00 3.72 4.06
C ASN A 182 8.81 3.04 2.69
N SER A 183 8.04 1.95 2.69
CA SER A 183 7.77 1.16 1.50
C SER A 183 6.27 0.90 1.33
N VAL A 184 5.82 0.80 0.09
CA VAL A 184 4.46 0.41 -0.28
C VAL A 184 4.48 -0.97 -0.94
N THR A 185 3.67 -1.87 -0.39
CA THR A 185 3.45 -3.23 -0.90
C THR A 185 1.96 -3.48 -1.12
N ASP A 186 1.63 -4.48 -1.94
CA ASP A 186 0.27 -5.00 -1.98
C ASP A 186 0.01 -5.83 -0.73
N LEU A 187 -1.05 -5.50 0.01
CA LEU A 187 -1.55 -6.36 1.07
C LEU A 187 -2.43 -7.46 0.47
N ALA A 188 -3.35 -7.07 -0.41
CA ALA A 188 -4.31 -7.95 -1.04
C ALA A 188 -4.76 -7.45 -2.42
N ALA A 189 -5.39 -8.36 -3.15
CA ALA A 189 -5.90 -8.24 -4.52
C ALA A 189 -4.88 -8.50 -5.64
N ALA A 190 -5.16 -9.52 -6.46
CA ALA A 190 -4.42 -9.82 -7.69
C ALA A 190 -4.87 -8.90 -8.82
N LYS A 191 -6.19 -8.80 -9.04
CA LYS A 191 -6.81 -7.99 -10.09
C LYS A 191 -8.19 -7.46 -9.65
N SER A 192 -8.82 -6.71 -10.56
CA SER A 192 -10.20 -6.27 -10.40
C SER A 192 -11.18 -7.44 -10.59
N GLY A 193 -12.13 -7.61 -9.66
CA GLY A 193 -13.14 -8.66 -9.72
C GLY A 193 -13.63 -9.10 -8.35
N TYR A 194 -14.07 -10.35 -8.24
CA TYR A 194 -14.47 -10.98 -7.00
C TYR A 194 -13.94 -12.42 -6.94
N ILE A 195 -12.94 -12.63 -6.09
CA ILE A 195 -12.39 -13.94 -5.72
C ILE A 195 -12.03 -13.89 -4.24
N GLU A 196 -12.42 -14.91 -3.48
CA GLU A 196 -12.03 -15.12 -2.08
C GLU A 196 -10.82 -16.07 -1.97
N GLY A 197 -10.20 -16.11 -0.78
CA GLY A 197 -9.07 -17.00 -0.52
C GLY A 197 -7.83 -16.23 -0.07
N GLU A 198 -6.64 -16.65 -0.50
CA GLU A 198 -5.39 -16.03 -0.08
C GLU A 198 -5.26 -14.59 -0.61
N VAL A 199 -4.75 -13.68 0.22
CA VAL A 199 -4.76 -12.23 -0.05
C VAL A 199 -4.23 -11.79 -1.42
N LEU A 200 -3.18 -12.41 -1.95
CA LEU A 200 -2.61 -12.06 -3.26
C LEU A 200 -3.19 -12.87 -4.43
N LYS A 201 -4.22 -13.68 -4.16
CA LYS A 201 -4.98 -14.46 -5.15
C LYS A 201 -6.46 -14.07 -5.17
N THR A 202 -6.89 -13.23 -4.22
CA THR A 202 -8.23 -12.66 -4.18
C THR A 202 -8.37 -11.51 -5.15
N ASP A 203 -9.61 -11.15 -5.48
CA ASP A 203 -9.90 -9.97 -6.28
C ASP A 203 -10.88 -9.08 -5.50
N PHE A 204 -10.68 -7.77 -5.58
CA PHE A 204 -11.64 -6.76 -5.12
C PHE A 204 -12.13 -5.96 -6.33
N PHE A 205 -13.24 -5.23 -6.18
CA PHE A 205 -13.66 -4.28 -7.19
C PHE A 205 -13.93 -2.94 -6.54
N ARG A 206 -12.98 -2.01 -6.73
CA ARG A 206 -13.01 -0.65 -6.17
C ARG A 206 -13.40 -0.64 -4.69
N PRO A 207 -12.57 -1.26 -3.83
CA PRO A 207 -12.77 -1.15 -2.39
C PRO A 207 -12.67 0.32 -1.97
N VAL A 208 -13.43 0.73 -0.96
CA VAL A 208 -13.43 2.10 -0.44
C VAL A 208 -12.97 2.12 1.00
N GLY A 209 -13.84 1.85 1.97
CA GLY A 209 -13.51 2.00 3.37
C GLY A 209 -12.74 0.83 3.98
N LEU A 210 -11.95 1.15 4.99
CA LEU A 210 -11.14 0.25 5.81
C LEU A 210 -11.43 0.52 7.29
N CYS A 211 -11.54 -0.53 8.10
CA CYS A 211 -11.50 -0.36 9.54
C CYS A 211 -10.88 -1.56 10.26
N ARG A 212 -10.43 -1.33 11.49
CA ARG A 212 -9.84 -2.40 12.32
C ARG A 212 -10.92 -3.42 12.68
N ASP A 213 -10.64 -4.69 12.44
CA ASP A 213 -11.45 -5.78 12.97
C ASP A 213 -11.07 -6.08 14.42
N LYS A 214 -12.04 -6.57 15.20
CA LYS A 214 -11.81 -6.93 16.62
C LYS A 214 -10.73 -8.01 16.80
N ASN A 215 -10.55 -8.88 15.80
CA ASN A 215 -9.63 -10.01 15.86
C ASN A 215 -8.27 -9.74 15.18
N LYS A 216 -7.78 -8.50 15.22
CA LYS A 216 -6.50 -8.06 14.61
C LYS A 216 -6.46 -8.15 13.07
N GLY A 217 -7.61 -8.35 12.42
CA GLY A 217 -7.78 -8.23 10.98
C GLY A 217 -8.19 -6.82 10.55
N ILE A 218 -8.61 -6.70 9.30
CA ILE A 218 -9.15 -5.48 8.70
C ILE A 218 -10.48 -5.81 8.03
N ILE A 219 -11.48 -4.97 8.23
CA ILE A 219 -12.68 -4.99 7.41
C ILE A 219 -12.47 -4.08 6.21
N VAL A 220 -12.84 -4.58 5.03
CA VAL A 220 -12.76 -3.88 3.76
C VAL A 220 -14.17 -3.78 3.18
N VAL A 221 -14.57 -2.57 2.82
CA VAL A 221 -15.82 -2.33 2.10
C VAL A 221 -15.53 -2.44 0.61
N ASP A 222 -15.91 -3.57 0.01
CA ASP A 222 -15.71 -3.88 -1.41
C ASP A 222 -16.86 -3.26 -2.22
N SER A 223 -16.84 -1.93 -2.32
CA SER A 223 -18.01 -1.12 -2.63
C SER A 223 -18.69 -1.44 -3.95
N TYR A 224 -17.92 -1.71 -5.03
CA TYR A 224 -18.51 -2.01 -6.33
C TYR A 224 -18.92 -3.48 -6.47
N ASN A 225 -18.44 -4.37 -5.59
CA ASN A 225 -19.03 -5.69 -5.44
C ASN A 225 -20.27 -5.68 -4.52
N ASN A 226 -20.53 -4.57 -3.80
CA ASN A 226 -21.57 -4.45 -2.77
C ASN A 226 -21.39 -5.44 -1.61
N LEU A 227 -20.14 -5.74 -1.26
CA LEU A 227 -19.79 -6.74 -0.24
C LEU A 227 -18.97 -6.12 0.89
N ILE A 228 -19.11 -6.71 2.07
CA ILE A 228 -18.28 -6.40 3.23
C ILE A 228 -17.38 -7.59 3.48
N ARG A 229 -16.07 -7.34 3.45
CA ARG A 229 -15.05 -8.39 3.44
C ARG A 229 -14.10 -8.21 4.60
N ARG A 230 -13.43 -9.28 4.98
CA ARG A 230 -12.43 -9.30 6.05
C ARG A 230 -11.12 -9.82 5.49
N ILE A 231 -10.04 -9.13 5.83
CA ILE A 231 -8.67 -9.61 5.69
C ILE A 231 -8.17 -10.05 7.07
N SER A 232 -7.89 -11.34 7.22
CA SER A 232 -7.32 -11.91 8.45
C SER A 232 -6.51 -13.17 8.11
N ASP A 233 -5.40 -13.40 8.81
CA ASP A 233 -4.58 -14.60 8.64
C ASP A 233 -4.22 -14.93 7.18
N GLN A 234 -3.80 -13.91 6.42
CA GLN A 234 -3.44 -14.00 5.00
C GLN A 234 -4.59 -14.48 4.08
N LYS A 235 -5.84 -14.35 4.54
CA LYS A 235 -7.05 -14.69 3.79
C LYS A 235 -8.02 -13.53 3.69
N VAL A 236 -8.82 -13.53 2.63
CA VAL A 236 -9.95 -12.65 2.42
C VAL A 236 -11.23 -13.47 2.32
N GLU A 237 -12.21 -13.13 3.15
CA GLU A 237 -13.54 -13.73 3.19
C GLU A 237 -14.63 -12.65 3.16
N THR A 238 -15.78 -12.96 2.57
CA THR A 238 -16.98 -12.11 2.65
C THR A 238 -17.67 -12.37 3.97
N ILE A 239 -17.85 -11.31 4.76
CA ILE A 239 -18.54 -11.40 6.05
C ILE A 239 -20.01 -11.05 5.92
N ALA A 240 -20.42 -10.24 4.94
CA ALA A 240 -21.80 -9.94 4.63
C ALA A 240 -21.96 -9.43 3.18
N GLY A 241 -23.16 -9.63 2.63
CA GLY A 241 -23.51 -9.24 1.27
C GLY A 241 -23.59 -10.48 0.36
N LYS A 242 -24.52 -10.44 -0.58
CA LYS A 242 -24.69 -11.46 -1.62
C LYS A 242 -24.31 -10.88 -2.97
N GLN A 243 -23.45 -11.58 -3.70
CA GLN A 243 -23.18 -11.24 -5.09
C GLN A 243 -24.44 -11.47 -5.93
N THR A 244 -24.86 -10.44 -6.67
CA THR A 244 -25.97 -10.52 -7.60
C THR A 244 -25.43 -10.89 -9.00
N SER A 245 -26.22 -11.60 -9.78
CA SER A 245 -25.92 -11.84 -11.21
C SER A 245 -26.29 -10.65 -12.09
N SER A 246 -26.95 -9.65 -11.52
CA SER A 246 -27.39 -8.44 -12.21
C SER A 246 -26.24 -7.45 -12.29
N ILE A 247 -25.94 -6.99 -13.50
CA ILE A 247 -24.92 -5.99 -13.78
C ILE A 247 -25.55 -4.79 -14.49
N ASP A 248 -25.00 -3.60 -14.29
CA ASP A 248 -25.39 -2.41 -15.02
C ASP A 248 -24.79 -2.39 -16.45
N LEU A 249 -25.03 -1.32 -17.20
CA LEU A 249 -24.54 -1.20 -18.58
C LEU A 249 -23.00 -1.16 -18.70
N TYR A 250 -22.29 -0.94 -17.59
CA TYR A 250 -20.83 -0.91 -17.51
C TYR A 250 -20.27 -2.22 -16.93
N GLY A 251 -21.11 -3.23 -16.69
CA GLY A 251 -20.69 -4.50 -16.12
C GLY A 251 -20.46 -4.48 -14.61
N ILE A 252 -20.95 -3.45 -13.91
CA ILE A 252 -20.80 -3.32 -12.46
C ILE A 252 -21.97 -4.04 -11.78
N PRO A 253 -21.71 -4.92 -10.77
CA PRO A 253 -22.77 -5.55 -9.98
C PRO A 253 -23.78 -4.54 -9.43
N ILE A 254 -25.06 -4.76 -9.71
CA ILE A 254 -26.14 -3.93 -9.20
C ILE A 254 -26.42 -4.32 -7.75
N GLY A 255 -26.34 -3.33 -6.86
CA GLY A 255 -26.67 -3.47 -5.44
C GLY A 255 -28.17 -3.58 -5.17
N GLY A 256 -28.53 -3.58 -3.90
CA GLY A 256 -29.93 -3.60 -3.45
C GLY A 256 -30.07 -3.27 -1.97
N TYR A 257 -31.26 -3.48 -1.43
CA TYR A 257 -31.56 -3.22 -0.02
C TYR A 257 -32.34 -4.39 0.59
N ILE A 258 -31.61 -5.39 1.08
CA ILE A 258 -32.19 -6.57 1.74
C ILE A 258 -31.52 -6.74 3.11
N ASN A 259 -32.34 -6.78 4.17
CA ASN A 259 -31.97 -7.16 5.52
C ASN A 259 -32.18 -8.67 5.72
N GLY A 260 -31.71 -9.23 6.84
CA GLY A 260 -31.91 -10.64 7.17
C GLY A 260 -30.59 -11.35 7.37
N ARG A 261 -30.44 -12.57 6.85
CA ARG A 261 -29.17 -13.30 6.98
C ARG A 261 -28.05 -12.59 6.23
N LYS A 262 -26.83 -12.62 6.77
CA LYS A 262 -25.69 -11.90 6.20
C LYS A 262 -25.28 -12.35 4.79
N ASP A 263 -25.54 -13.61 4.45
CA ASP A 263 -25.26 -14.24 3.15
C ASP A 263 -26.38 -14.02 2.11
N GLU A 264 -27.48 -13.39 2.51
CA GLU A 264 -28.62 -13.04 1.65
C GLU A 264 -28.85 -11.53 1.56
N ALA A 265 -28.26 -10.77 2.48
CA ALA A 265 -28.37 -9.32 2.55
C ALA A 265 -27.81 -8.66 1.28
N LEU A 266 -28.43 -7.55 0.88
CA LEU A 266 -27.97 -6.70 -0.21
C LEU A 266 -27.67 -5.30 0.31
N PHE A 267 -26.53 -4.79 -0.14
CA PHE A 267 -26.08 -3.41 0.00
C PHE A 267 -26.08 -2.74 -1.39
N ASN A 268 -26.00 -1.42 -1.43
CA ASN A 268 -25.90 -0.63 -2.64
C ASN A 268 -24.81 0.44 -2.49
N LYS A 269 -23.65 0.15 -3.08
CA LYS A 269 -22.41 0.93 -2.98
C LYS A 269 -22.14 1.40 -1.55
N PRO A 270 -22.00 0.46 -0.59
CA PRO A 270 -21.56 0.83 0.74
C PRO A 270 -20.17 1.47 0.66
N LEU A 271 -19.87 2.50 1.45
CA LEU A 271 -18.57 3.19 1.35
C LEU A 271 -17.65 2.89 2.52
N PHE A 272 -18.11 3.02 3.76
CA PHE A 272 -17.27 2.87 4.95
C PHE A 272 -17.90 1.93 5.97
N ALA A 273 -17.08 1.48 6.90
CA ALA A 273 -17.51 0.62 7.99
C ALA A 273 -16.78 0.94 9.28
N ALA A 274 -17.40 0.62 10.41
CA ALA A 274 -16.80 0.72 11.73
C ALA A 274 -17.10 -0.55 12.54
N VAL A 275 -16.15 -1.00 13.36
CA VAL A 275 -16.33 -2.19 14.20
C VAL A 275 -16.37 -1.80 15.67
N ASN A 276 -17.36 -2.31 16.39
CA ASN A 276 -17.45 -2.09 17.84
C ASN A 276 -16.69 -3.13 18.68
N ALA A 277 -16.56 -2.94 19.99
CA ALA A 277 -15.83 -3.89 20.85
C ALA A 277 -16.53 -5.23 21.02
N LYS A 278 -17.80 -5.36 20.61
CA LYS A 278 -18.46 -6.67 20.52
C LYS A 278 -18.04 -7.40 19.24
N GLY A 279 -17.57 -6.68 18.22
CA GLY A 279 -17.22 -7.21 16.90
C GLY A 279 -18.36 -7.04 15.89
N GLU A 280 -19.35 -6.21 16.20
CA GLU A 280 -20.43 -5.86 15.29
C GLU A 280 -19.93 -4.80 14.31
N VAL A 281 -20.30 -4.94 13.03
CA VAL A 281 -19.81 -4.07 11.96
C VAL A 281 -20.94 -3.17 11.51
N LEU A 282 -20.76 -1.86 11.65
CA LEU A 282 -21.64 -0.87 11.04
C LEU A 282 -21.10 -0.53 9.66
N VAL A 283 -22.00 -0.30 8.73
CA VAL A 283 -21.71 -0.03 7.33
C VAL A 283 -22.56 1.15 6.92
N SER A 284 -21.95 2.15 6.30
CA SER A 284 -22.69 3.15 5.55
C SER A 284 -23.07 2.59 4.20
N ASP A 285 -24.36 2.29 4.04
CA ASP A 285 -24.94 1.78 2.81
C ASP A 285 -25.42 2.99 1.98
N THR A 286 -24.43 3.65 1.41
CA THR A 286 -24.48 5.06 0.98
C THR A 286 -25.58 5.34 -0.02
N GLU A 287 -25.70 4.54 -1.09
CA GLU A 287 -26.75 4.78 -2.10
C GLU A 287 -28.14 4.37 -1.62
N ASN A 288 -28.24 3.64 -0.51
CA ASN A 288 -29.49 3.38 0.18
C ASN A 288 -29.79 4.44 1.26
N ASN A 289 -28.95 5.45 1.49
CA ASN A 289 -29.14 6.45 2.56
C ASN A 289 -29.32 5.81 3.95
N SER A 290 -28.61 4.70 4.20
CA SER A 290 -28.86 3.84 5.35
C SER A 290 -27.59 3.53 6.12
N ILE A 291 -27.70 3.40 7.44
CA ILE A 291 -26.67 2.78 8.28
C ILE A 291 -27.11 1.35 8.59
N ARG A 292 -26.26 0.38 8.25
CA ARG A 292 -26.56 -1.06 8.37
C ARG A 292 -25.66 -1.69 9.43
N LEU A 293 -26.24 -2.52 10.29
CA LEU A 293 -25.55 -3.26 11.34
C LEU A 293 -25.43 -4.74 10.95
N ILE A 294 -24.21 -5.26 10.94
CA ILE A 294 -23.90 -6.68 10.82
C ILE A 294 -23.64 -7.22 12.23
N SER A 295 -24.54 -8.04 12.73
CA SER A 295 -24.44 -8.65 14.06
C SER A 295 -25.11 -10.02 14.09
N ASN A 296 -24.52 -10.97 14.83
CA ASN A 296 -25.09 -12.29 15.09
C ASN A 296 -25.60 -13.02 13.82
N GLY A 297 -24.82 -12.97 12.74
CA GLY A 297 -25.18 -13.65 11.49
C GLY A 297 -26.17 -12.91 10.60
N LYS A 298 -26.59 -11.69 10.98
CA LYS A 298 -27.64 -10.93 10.30
C LYS A 298 -27.20 -9.51 9.94
N VAL A 299 -27.85 -8.95 8.94
CA VAL A 299 -27.81 -7.52 8.58
C VAL A 299 -29.15 -6.89 8.92
N ALA A 300 -29.13 -5.80 9.68
CA ALA A 300 -30.29 -4.98 10.00
C ALA A 300 -30.02 -3.52 9.62
N ALA A 301 -31.05 -2.78 9.24
CA ALA A 301 -30.94 -1.34 9.09
C ALA A 301 -31.22 -0.66 10.43
N LEU A 302 -30.43 0.37 10.76
CA LEU A 302 -30.66 1.18 11.97
C LEU A 302 -31.75 2.23 11.74
N ASN A 303 -31.82 2.77 10.53
CA ASN A 303 -32.85 3.70 10.10
C ASN A 303 -33.68 3.13 8.94
N ASN A 304 -34.82 3.77 8.64
CA ASN A 304 -35.63 3.42 7.46
C ASN A 304 -34.98 3.94 6.16
N GLY A 305 -33.80 3.40 5.82
CA GLY A 305 -32.89 3.90 4.81
C GLY A 305 -33.23 3.51 3.38
N ILE A 306 -34.09 4.30 2.75
CA ILE A 306 -34.31 4.34 1.29
C ILE A 306 -34.52 5.79 0.85
N LEU A 307 -35.15 6.61 1.70
CA LEU A 307 -35.42 8.02 1.42
C LEU A 307 -34.28 8.91 1.92
N ALA A 308 -33.70 9.69 1.02
CA ALA A 308 -32.74 10.74 1.37
C ALA A 308 -33.41 11.86 2.18
N GLY A 309 -32.73 12.35 3.21
CA GLY A 309 -33.18 13.49 4.03
C GLY A 309 -32.24 13.72 5.22
N TYR A 310 -32.59 14.64 6.11
CA TYR A 310 -31.74 15.04 7.25
C TYR A 310 -32.46 15.01 8.60
N ARG A 311 -33.61 14.35 8.68
CA ARG A 311 -34.44 14.34 9.90
C ARG A 311 -33.68 13.77 11.10
N ASP A 312 -33.63 14.55 12.19
CA ASP A 312 -33.18 14.13 13.53
C ASP A 312 -34.33 13.45 14.32
N GLY A 313 -34.03 12.85 15.46
CA GLY A 313 -35.01 12.20 16.34
C GLY A 313 -34.72 10.71 16.55
N LYS A 314 -35.76 9.88 16.68
CA LYS A 314 -35.57 8.43 16.89
C LYS A 314 -34.83 7.79 15.71
N LEU A 315 -33.87 6.92 16.02
CA LEU A 315 -32.94 6.32 15.05
C LEU A 315 -33.64 5.65 13.87
N GLU A 316 -34.71 4.92 14.13
CA GLU A 316 -35.53 4.25 13.10
C GLU A 316 -36.21 5.23 12.11
N ALA A 317 -36.53 6.45 12.55
CA ALA A 317 -37.22 7.48 11.78
C ALA A 317 -36.29 8.59 11.26
N ALA A 318 -35.03 8.59 11.72
CA ALA A 318 -34.01 9.52 11.27
C ALA A 318 -33.68 9.27 9.79
N MET A 319 -33.32 10.34 9.10
CA MET A 319 -32.96 10.29 7.68
C MET A 319 -31.53 10.77 7.48
N PHE A 320 -30.83 10.12 6.56
CA PHE A 320 -29.50 10.49 6.08
C PHE A 320 -29.57 10.75 4.57
N ASN A 321 -28.52 11.35 4.00
CA ASN A 321 -28.40 11.56 2.57
C ASN A 321 -26.96 11.25 2.14
N LYS A 322 -26.79 10.06 1.55
CA LYS A 322 -25.49 9.47 1.22
C LYS A 322 -24.48 9.56 2.37
N PRO A 323 -24.78 8.95 3.53
CA PRO A 323 -23.83 8.89 4.63
C PRO A 323 -22.56 8.17 4.16
N SER A 324 -21.38 8.68 4.51
CA SER A 324 -20.09 8.11 4.17
C SER A 324 -19.44 7.50 5.41
N ASP A 325 -18.46 8.15 6.05
CA ASP A 325 -17.70 7.52 7.12
C ASP A 325 -18.45 7.51 8.48
N LEU A 326 -18.04 6.57 9.34
CA LEU A 326 -18.63 6.27 10.64
C LEU A 326 -17.51 6.00 11.65
N VAL A 327 -17.54 6.66 12.82
CA VAL A 327 -16.58 6.35 13.91
C VAL A 327 -17.28 6.27 15.26
N PHE A 328 -16.77 5.39 16.12
CA PHE A 328 -17.28 5.20 17.48
C PHE A 328 -16.58 6.10 18.49
N ASP A 329 -17.34 6.62 19.45
CA ASP A 329 -16.79 7.10 20.71
C ASP A 329 -16.56 5.93 21.70
N GLU A 330 -15.91 6.21 22.84
CA GLU A 330 -15.64 5.21 23.88
C GLU A 330 -16.92 4.62 24.50
N ALA A 331 -18.04 5.34 24.42
CA ALA A 331 -19.35 4.92 24.90
C ALA A 331 -20.19 4.19 23.85
N TRP A 332 -19.62 3.88 22.68
CA TRP A 332 -20.24 3.22 21.53
C TRP A 332 -21.33 4.03 20.82
N ASN A 333 -21.35 5.33 20.99
CA ASN A 333 -22.13 6.22 20.13
C ASN A 333 -21.35 6.48 18.83
N ILE A 334 -22.07 6.92 17.80
CA ILE A 334 -21.52 6.94 16.43
C ILE A 334 -21.56 8.36 15.89
N TYR A 335 -20.43 8.83 15.39
CA TYR A 335 -20.39 9.99 14.50
C TYR A 335 -20.52 9.53 13.05
N VAL A 336 -21.32 10.25 12.26
CA VAL A 336 -21.59 9.93 10.86
C VAL A 336 -21.33 11.16 10.00
N ALA A 337 -20.53 10.99 8.95
CA ALA A 337 -20.42 12.00 7.90
C ALA A 337 -21.64 11.89 6.98
N ASP A 338 -22.60 12.79 7.14
CA ASP A 338 -23.82 12.82 6.33
C ASP A 338 -23.60 13.69 5.09
N THR A 339 -22.82 13.11 4.16
CA THR A 339 -22.10 13.80 3.09
C THR A 339 -22.96 14.80 2.33
N GLN A 340 -24.11 14.38 1.80
CA GLN A 340 -24.95 15.26 0.97
C GLN A 340 -25.84 16.20 1.78
N ASN A 341 -25.87 16.04 3.11
CA ASN A 341 -26.47 17.00 4.03
C ASN A 341 -25.43 17.98 4.61
N ASN A 342 -24.15 17.89 4.23
CA ASN A 342 -23.09 18.82 4.64
C ASN A 342 -22.95 18.96 6.17
N CYS A 343 -23.13 17.87 6.90
CA CYS A 343 -23.08 17.88 8.36
C CYS A 343 -22.53 16.57 8.94
N ILE A 344 -22.13 16.63 10.20
CA ILE A 344 -21.78 15.47 11.01
C ILE A 344 -22.96 15.17 11.94
N ARG A 345 -23.44 13.92 11.92
CA ARG A 345 -24.53 13.44 12.77
C ARG A 345 -23.97 12.64 13.93
N TYR A 346 -24.71 12.60 15.03
CA TYR A 346 -24.39 11.78 16.19
C TYR A 346 -25.56 10.85 16.51
N ILE A 347 -25.26 9.57 16.63
CA ILE A 347 -26.21 8.53 17.02
C ILE A 347 -25.92 8.11 18.45
N ASP A 348 -26.80 8.50 19.37
CA ASP A 348 -26.80 8.01 20.74
C ASP A 348 -27.41 6.60 20.75
N MET A 349 -26.55 5.60 20.91
CA MET A 349 -26.96 4.19 20.85
C MET A 349 -27.73 3.74 22.10
N GLN A 350 -27.63 4.48 23.21
CA GLN A 350 -28.37 4.18 24.43
C GLN A 350 -29.81 4.69 24.34
N LYS A 351 -30.00 5.90 23.80
CA LYS A 351 -31.32 6.51 23.61
C LYS A 351 -31.98 6.12 22.29
N SER A 352 -31.23 5.52 21.37
CA SER A 352 -31.64 5.26 19.98
C SER A 352 -32.13 6.54 19.32
N GLU A 353 -31.30 7.60 19.39
CA GLU A 353 -31.61 8.93 18.89
C GLU A 353 -30.49 9.46 18.00
N VAL A 354 -30.85 10.22 16.97
CA VAL A 354 -29.95 10.88 16.04
C VAL A 354 -30.12 12.39 16.21
N THR A 355 -28.99 13.07 16.31
CA THR A 355 -28.91 14.54 16.36
C THR A 355 -27.87 15.03 15.36
N THR A 356 -28.00 16.29 14.94
CA THR A 356 -26.91 16.98 14.25
C THR A 356 -25.85 17.40 15.26
N PHE A 357 -24.65 16.86 15.12
CA PHE A 357 -23.52 17.14 16.00
C PHE A 357 -22.80 18.43 15.61
N ALA A 358 -22.57 18.61 14.32
CA ALA A 358 -21.91 19.79 13.77
C ALA A 358 -22.33 20.03 12.32
N GLY A 359 -22.30 21.29 11.90
CA GLY A 359 -22.71 21.71 10.57
C GLY A 359 -24.18 22.11 10.53
N MET A 360 -24.49 23.11 9.70
CA MET A 360 -25.87 23.45 9.40
C MET A 360 -26.37 22.56 8.25
N GLN A 361 -27.34 21.70 8.56
CA GLN A 361 -27.88 20.74 7.60
C GLN A 361 -28.30 21.40 6.28
N SER A 362 -27.94 20.76 5.16
CA SER A 362 -28.22 21.19 3.78
C SER A 362 -27.64 22.57 3.39
N LYS A 363 -26.68 23.11 4.16
CA LYS A 363 -25.92 24.32 3.78
C LYS A 363 -24.46 23.97 3.60
N SER A 364 -23.98 24.05 2.37
CA SER A 364 -22.55 23.92 2.07
C SER A 364 -21.81 25.23 2.39
N GLY A 365 -20.54 25.12 2.80
CA GLY A 365 -19.63 26.25 2.96
C GLY A 365 -18.43 25.95 3.86
N LEU A 366 -17.53 26.92 4.03
CA LEU A 366 -16.28 26.81 4.81
C LEU A 366 -16.27 27.80 5.98
N LYS A 367 -17.19 27.62 6.94
CA LYS A 367 -17.25 28.47 8.13
C LYS A 367 -16.80 27.69 9.36
N ASP A 368 -15.79 28.19 10.05
CA ASP A 368 -15.35 27.74 11.39
C ASP A 368 -16.21 28.38 12.50
N GLY A 369 -16.10 27.86 13.72
CA GLY A 369 -16.78 28.39 14.91
C GLY A 369 -17.56 27.33 15.69
N PRO A 370 -18.57 27.72 16.50
CA PRO A 370 -19.42 26.78 17.22
C PRO A 370 -20.03 25.73 16.27
N ALA A 371 -20.07 24.46 16.71
CA ALA A 371 -20.43 23.31 15.89
C ALA A 371 -21.79 23.48 15.18
N GLU A 372 -22.79 24.03 15.88
CA GLU A 372 -24.13 24.33 15.34
C GLU A 372 -24.16 25.40 14.24
N ASN A 373 -23.11 26.23 14.13
CA ASN A 373 -23.01 27.37 13.21
C ASN A 373 -21.90 27.23 12.16
N ALA A 374 -21.07 26.20 12.31
CA ALA A 374 -20.05 25.86 11.35
C ALA A 374 -20.68 25.33 10.04
N LEU A 375 -19.93 25.42 8.95
CA LEU A 375 -20.33 24.87 7.66
C LEU A 375 -19.27 23.89 7.16
N PHE A 376 -19.75 22.84 6.51
CA PHE A 376 -18.97 21.84 5.78
C PHE A 376 -19.44 21.81 4.32
N ASN A 377 -18.70 21.17 3.43
CA ASN A 377 -19.14 20.83 2.09
C ASN A 377 -18.68 19.40 1.77
N LYS A 378 -19.64 18.48 1.69
CA LYS A 378 -19.41 17.05 1.43
C LYS A 378 -18.32 16.46 2.34
N PRO A 379 -18.50 16.47 3.68
CA PRO A 379 -17.59 15.77 4.57
C PRO A 379 -17.61 14.27 4.24
N VAL A 380 -16.44 13.64 4.11
CA VAL A 380 -16.30 12.22 3.74
C VAL A 380 -15.71 11.40 4.88
N GLY A 381 -14.42 11.59 5.17
CA GLY A 381 -13.68 10.80 6.17
C GLY A 381 -13.80 11.36 7.59
N LEU A 382 -13.81 10.48 8.59
CA LEU A 382 -13.85 10.79 10.01
C LEU A 382 -12.76 10.01 10.77
N ALA A 383 -12.08 10.68 11.69
CA ALA A 383 -11.17 10.02 12.63
C ALA A 383 -11.35 10.59 14.04
N LEU A 384 -11.47 9.73 15.04
CA LEU A 384 -11.58 10.16 16.44
C LEU A 384 -10.31 9.81 17.18
N ASP A 385 -9.66 10.80 17.81
CA ASP A 385 -8.52 10.52 18.68
C ASP A 385 -8.96 10.07 20.09
N LYS A 386 -7.99 9.59 20.87
CA LYS A 386 -8.17 9.14 22.26
C LYS A 386 -8.65 10.23 23.23
N ASN A 387 -8.61 11.50 22.84
CA ASN A 387 -9.11 12.61 23.65
C ASN A 387 -10.54 13.02 23.24
N GLY A 388 -11.14 12.31 22.28
CA GLY A 388 -12.45 12.64 21.73
C GLY A 388 -12.45 13.81 20.75
N VAL A 389 -11.29 14.19 20.18
CA VAL A 389 -11.23 15.17 19.09
C VAL A 389 -11.58 14.46 17.79
N LEU A 390 -12.60 14.98 17.10
CA LEU A 390 -13.05 14.44 15.82
C LEU A 390 -12.39 15.22 14.68
N TYR A 391 -11.63 14.54 13.85
CA TYR A 391 -11.08 15.06 12.59
C TYR A 391 -12.02 14.72 11.45
N VAL A 392 -12.12 15.62 10.47
CA VAL A 392 -13.04 15.52 9.34
C VAL A 392 -12.31 15.90 8.06
N SER A 393 -12.38 15.04 7.06
CA SER A 393 -12.09 15.43 5.68
C SER A 393 -13.30 16.16 5.10
N ASP A 394 -13.18 17.47 4.99
CA ASP A 394 -14.19 18.35 4.43
C ASP A 394 -13.93 18.48 2.92
N SER A 395 -14.22 17.40 2.20
CA SER A 395 -13.67 17.11 0.88
C SER A 395 -14.04 18.14 -0.18
N GLY A 396 -15.27 18.64 -0.17
CA GLY A 396 -15.71 19.71 -1.07
C GLY A 396 -15.03 21.05 -0.80
N ASN A 397 -14.52 21.27 0.42
CA ASN A 397 -13.77 22.47 0.78
C ASN A 397 -12.25 22.30 0.68
N GLN A 398 -11.74 21.12 0.32
CA GLN A 398 -10.30 20.84 0.26
C GLN A 398 -9.59 21.07 1.60
N ARG A 399 -10.30 20.85 2.72
CA ARG A 399 -9.81 21.09 4.08
C ARG A 399 -9.83 19.83 4.93
N ILE A 400 -8.89 19.77 5.87
CA ILE A 400 -9.02 18.91 7.04
C ILE A 400 -9.42 19.80 8.22
N ARG A 401 -10.54 19.43 8.86
CA ARG A 401 -11.15 20.16 9.98
C ARG A 401 -11.01 19.32 11.24
N LYS A 402 -11.06 19.97 12.40
CA LYS A 402 -11.25 19.28 13.68
C LYS A 402 -12.42 19.86 14.45
N ILE A 403 -13.08 19.02 15.24
CA ILE A 403 -14.15 19.37 16.17
C ILE A 403 -13.66 19.01 17.56
N GLU A 404 -13.47 20.03 18.38
CA GLU A 404 -12.98 19.89 19.75
C GLU A 404 -13.83 20.79 20.65
N LYS A 405 -14.41 20.22 21.71
CA LYS A 405 -15.20 20.97 22.71
C LYS A 405 -16.29 21.84 22.08
N GLY A 406 -16.98 21.31 21.07
CA GLY A 406 -18.07 21.99 20.37
C GLY A 406 -17.63 23.10 19.41
N ILE A 407 -16.34 23.21 19.10
CA ILE A 407 -15.80 24.18 18.14
C ILE A 407 -15.23 23.45 16.93
N VAL A 408 -15.63 23.86 15.73
CA VAL A 408 -15.04 23.44 14.46
C VAL A 408 -13.95 24.43 14.07
N SER A 409 -12.78 23.91 13.71
CA SER A 409 -11.64 24.69 13.22
C SER A 409 -10.94 24.01 12.04
N THR A 410 -10.44 24.80 11.10
CA THR A 410 -9.61 24.32 10.00
C THR A 410 -8.17 24.10 10.49
N ILE A 411 -7.63 22.89 10.29
CA ILE A 411 -6.27 22.55 10.73
C ILE A 411 -5.28 22.45 9.58
N ALA A 412 -5.74 22.15 8.36
CA ALA A 412 -4.91 22.11 7.16
C ALA A 412 -5.74 22.33 5.88
N GLY A 413 -5.08 22.83 4.83
CA GLY A 413 -5.67 23.08 3.52
C GLY A 413 -5.79 24.58 3.22
N ALA A 414 -5.68 24.92 1.93
CA ALA A 414 -5.66 26.30 1.44
C ALA A 414 -6.32 26.44 0.06
N GLY A 415 -6.61 27.69 -0.32
CA GLY A 415 -7.27 28.06 -1.58
C GLY A 415 -8.77 28.22 -1.40
N ASP A 416 -9.34 29.24 -2.04
CA ASP A 416 -10.75 29.65 -1.84
C ASP A 416 -11.51 29.84 -3.16
N SER A 417 -10.84 29.65 -4.30
CA SER A 417 -11.48 29.67 -5.62
C SER A 417 -12.45 28.49 -5.74
N LEU A 418 -13.64 28.73 -6.28
CA LEU A 418 -14.62 27.67 -6.55
C LEU A 418 -14.29 26.98 -7.87
N LEU A 419 -14.45 25.65 -7.89
CA LEU A 419 -14.44 24.85 -9.11
C LEU A 419 -15.69 25.21 -9.94
N GLU A 420 -15.48 25.54 -11.21
CA GLU A 420 -16.51 26.04 -12.12
C GLU A 420 -17.76 25.14 -12.13
N GLY A 421 -18.94 25.76 -11.97
CA GLY A 421 -20.22 25.06 -11.98
C GLY A 421 -20.54 24.27 -10.71
N THR A 422 -19.74 24.42 -9.64
CA THR A 422 -19.94 23.71 -8.36
C THR A 422 -19.84 24.66 -7.16
N ASP A 423 -20.23 24.15 -5.99
CA ASP A 423 -20.00 24.81 -4.69
C ASP A 423 -18.69 24.36 -4.03
N CYS A 424 -17.90 23.52 -4.71
CA CYS A 424 -16.65 22.97 -4.18
C CYS A 424 -15.50 23.95 -4.44
N ILE A 425 -14.56 24.01 -3.51
CA ILE A 425 -13.30 24.72 -3.70
C ILE A 425 -12.44 23.92 -4.69
N GLU A 426 -11.77 24.62 -5.60
CA GLU A 426 -10.82 24.04 -6.54
C GLU A 426 -9.65 23.40 -5.78
N GLY A 427 -9.39 22.13 -6.07
CA GLY A 427 -8.30 21.37 -5.47
C GLY A 427 -6.91 21.83 -5.91
N GLY A 428 -5.90 21.24 -5.30
CA GLY A 428 -4.52 21.36 -5.74
C GLY A 428 -3.56 20.58 -4.85
N TYR A 429 -2.27 20.72 -5.10
CA TYR A 429 -1.24 19.98 -4.38
C TYR A 429 -0.14 20.93 -3.88
N ALA A 430 0.11 20.88 -2.57
CA ALA A 430 1.29 21.48 -1.94
C ALA A 430 1.56 20.79 -0.60
N ASP A 431 2.79 20.35 -0.37
CA ASP A 431 3.34 20.07 0.97
C ASP A 431 3.72 21.40 1.66
N GLY A 432 4.01 21.39 2.96
CA GLY A 432 4.53 22.54 3.69
C GLY A 432 3.75 22.84 4.97
N ILE A 433 3.75 24.10 5.41
CA ILE A 433 3.00 24.53 6.61
C ILE A 433 1.51 24.25 6.39
N ARG A 434 0.80 23.81 7.43
CA ARG A 434 -0.59 23.33 7.30
C ARG A 434 -1.56 24.31 6.62
N THR A 435 -1.40 25.61 6.84
CA THR A 435 -2.24 26.67 6.26
C THR A 435 -1.90 27.02 4.81
N GLN A 436 -0.83 26.46 4.26
CA GLN A 436 -0.40 26.64 2.87
C GLN A 436 -0.49 25.35 2.05
N ALA A 437 -0.53 24.20 2.73
CA ALA A 437 -0.73 22.92 2.08
C ALA A 437 -2.03 22.90 1.28
N ARG A 438 -2.02 22.21 0.14
CA ARG A 438 -3.22 22.01 -0.70
C ARG A 438 -3.51 20.52 -0.85
N PHE A 439 -4.82 20.22 -0.84
CA PHE A 439 -5.42 18.91 -1.05
C PHE A 439 -6.34 18.95 -2.28
N ASN A 440 -6.68 17.78 -2.80
CA ASN A 440 -7.65 17.61 -3.88
C ASN A 440 -8.59 16.45 -3.56
N PHE A 441 -9.82 16.80 -3.18
CA PHE A 441 -10.88 15.95 -2.62
C PHE A 441 -10.34 14.92 -1.62
N PRO A 442 -9.78 15.36 -0.47
CA PRO A 442 -9.29 14.42 0.54
C PRO A 442 -10.41 13.49 1.01
N GLY A 443 -10.18 12.18 0.99
CA GLY A 443 -11.12 11.13 1.36
C GLY A 443 -10.97 10.69 2.81
N GLY A 444 -10.85 9.39 3.03
CA GLY A 444 -10.70 8.78 4.35
C GLY A 444 -9.45 9.24 5.10
N ILE A 445 -9.56 9.25 6.42
CA ILE A 445 -8.54 9.75 7.35
C ILE A 445 -8.45 8.83 8.56
N ASP A 446 -7.26 8.77 9.16
CA ASP A 446 -7.06 8.10 10.45
C ASP A 446 -5.99 8.83 11.26
N VAL A 447 -6.02 8.70 12.58
CA VAL A 447 -5.11 9.38 13.50
C VAL A 447 -4.40 8.37 14.39
N ASN A 448 -3.07 8.50 14.50
CA ASN A 448 -2.30 7.63 15.38
C ASN A 448 -2.22 8.17 16.82
N ASP A 449 -1.68 7.36 17.73
CA ASP A 449 -1.56 7.69 19.16
C ASP A 449 -0.68 8.92 19.47
N ASN A 450 0.15 9.32 18.50
CA ASN A 450 1.01 10.50 18.54
C ASN A 450 0.31 11.76 17.98
N GLY A 451 -0.92 11.66 17.48
CA GLY A 451 -1.68 12.76 16.90
C GLY A 451 -1.30 13.12 15.46
N ILE A 452 -0.56 12.26 14.76
CA ILE A 452 -0.32 12.42 13.31
C ILE A 452 -1.58 11.92 12.58
N ILE A 453 -2.11 12.77 11.72
CA ILE A 453 -3.30 12.46 10.92
C ILE A 453 -2.85 12.02 9.53
N PHE A 454 -3.27 10.84 9.12
CA PHE A 454 -3.05 10.30 7.79
C PHE A 454 -4.27 10.59 6.93
N VAL A 455 -4.05 10.98 5.68
CA VAL A 455 -5.11 11.42 4.77
C VAL A 455 -4.91 10.74 3.42
N ALA A 456 -5.97 10.10 2.91
CA ALA A 456 -6.07 9.78 1.50
C ALA A 456 -6.37 11.07 0.72
N ASP A 457 -5.36 11.67 0.10
CA ASP A 457 -5.52 12.85 -0.75
C ASP A 457 -5.93 12.39 -2.16
N THR A 458 -7.18 11.95 -2.26
CA THR A 458 -7.70 11.07 -3.31
C THR A 458 -7.46 11.61 -4.72
N GLY A 459 -7.85 12.86 -4.98
CA GLY A 459 -7.68 13.52 -6.28
C GLY A 459 -6.23 13.91 -6.60
N ASN A 460 -5.32 13.80 -5.63
CA ASN A 460 -3.88 13.97 -5.84
C ASN A 460 -3.14 12.63 -5.89
N HIS A 461 -3.84 11.49 -5.80
CA HIS A 461 -3.27 10.14 -5.88
C HIS A 461 -2.13 9.91 -4.87
N ARG A 462 -2.29 10.45 -3.67
CA ARG A 462 -1.26 10.46 -2.62
C ARG A 462 -1.85 10.13 -1.26
N ILE A 463 -1.01 9.56 -0.41
CA ILE A 463 -1.25 9.50 1.04
C ILE A 463 -0.42 10.59 1.70
N ARG A 464 -1.08 11.44 2.48
CA ARG A 464 -0.48 12.59 3.16
C ARG A 464 -0.49 12.36 4.66
N ALA A 465 0.45 13.00 5.36
CA ALA A 465 0.50 13.02 6.81
C ALA A 465 0.51 14.48 7.30
N ILE A 466 -0.33 14.79 8.29
CA ILE A 466 -0.42 16.09 8.95
C ILE A 466 0.22 15.95 10.32
N THR A 467 1.30 16.68 10.54
CA THR A 467 2.04 16.73 11.80
C THR A 467 1.58 17.92 12.64
N SER A 468 2.29 18.18 13.74
CA SER A 468 2.06 19.35 14.57
C SER A 468 2.27 20.67 13.81
N THR A 469 3.15 20.68 12.79
CA THR A 469 3.57 21.88 12.07
C THR A 469 3.30 21.87 10.57
N SER A 470 3.27 20.69 9.93
CA SER A 470 3.31 20.58 8.47
C SER A 470 2.38 19.51 7.91
N VAL A 471 2.16 19.57 6.59
CA VAL A 471 1.61 18.49 5.78
C VAL A 471 2.72 18.00 4.87
N ILE A 472 2.93 16.69 4.86
CA ILE A 472 3.92 16.03 4.00
C ILE A 472 3.29 14.92 3.19
N THR A 473 3.86 14.63 2.03
CA THR A 473 3.54 13.42 1.27
C THR A 473 4.22 12.22 1.90
N LEU A 474 3.42 11.31 2.44
CA LEU A 474 3.88 10.03 2.98
C LEU A 474 4.20 9.06 1.85
N ALA A 475 3.28 8.90 0.91
CA ALA A 475 3.42 8.01 -0.23
C ALA A 475 2.64 8.52 -1.46
N GLY A 476 3.05 8.09 -2.65
CA GLY A 476 2.44 8.48 -3.91
C GLY A 476 3.24 9.55 -4.64
N ASN A 477 3.52 9.32 -5.93
CA ASN A 477 4.15 10.28 -6.82
C ASN A 477 3.14 11.27 -7.43
N GLY A 478 1.85 10.95 -7.37
CA GLY A 478 0.75 11.78 -7.89
C GLY A 478 0.24 11.43 -9.26
N GLU A 479 0.81 10.41 -9.90
CA GLU A 479 0.29 9.88 -11.16
C GLU A 479 -0.79 8.84 -10.86
N ALA A 480 -1.91 8.91 -11.59
CA ALA A 480 -2.99 7.92 -11.56
C ALA A 480 -2.50 6.59 -12.18
N ALA A 481 -1.78 5.81 -11.40
CA ALA A 481 -1.12 4.59 -11.86
C ALA A 481 -1.01 3.55 -10.75
N TYR A 482 -0.52 2.37 -11.10
CA TYR A 482 -0.22 1.30 -10.16
C TYR A 482 1.29 1.06 -10.10
N PHE A 483 1.89 1.36 -8.95
CA PHE A 483 3.28 1.02 -8.68
C PHE A 483 3.53 0.81 -7.17
N SER A 484 4.15 -0.31 -6.80
CA SER A 484 4.63 -0.62 -5.44
C SER A 484 6.12 -0.38 -5.37
N GLY A 485 6.67 0.07 -4.24
CA GLY A 485 8.08 0.44 -4.12
C GLY A 485 8.33 1.38 -2.95
N ILE A 486 9.41 2.16 -3.00
CA ILE A 486 9.68 3.16 -1.96
C ILE A 486 8.55 4.21 -1.95
N SER A 487 8.10 4.64 -0.77
CA SER A 487 6.82 5.33 -0.62
C SER A 487 6.58 6.53 -1.53
N ARG A 488 7.53 7.44 -1.74
CA ARG A 488 7.31 8.61 -2.62
C ARG A 488 7.43 8.31 -4.12
N ALA A 489 7.97 7.15 -4.49
CA ALA A 489 8.01 6.66 -5.86
C ALA A 489 6.77 5.82 -6.22
N SER A 490 6.12 5.21 -5.21
CA SER A 490 4.87 4.46 -5.39
C SER A 490 3.78 5.30 -6.11
N SER A 491 2.86 4.62 -6.78
CA SER A 491 1.69 5.25 -7.38
C SER A 491 0.42 4.60 -6.86
N PHE A 492 -0.59 5.45 -6.69
CA PHE A 492 -1.96 5.09 -6.35
C PHE A 492 -2.87 5.61 -7.46
N ASN A 493 -4.10 5.12 -7.50
CA ASN A 493 -5.14 5.64 -8.37
C ASN A 493 -6.40 5.89 -7.55
N GLU A 494 -6.60 7.17 -7.24
CA GLU A 494 -7.66 7.66 -6.36
C GLU A 494 -7.79 6.82 -5.07
N PRO A 495 -6.76 6.82 -4.20
CA PRO A 495 -6.87 6.13 -2.92
C PRO A 495 -7.98 6.80 -2.10
N SER A 496 -8.90 6.00 -1.55
CA SER A 496 -10.11 6.53 -0.92
C SER A 496 -10.08 6.50 0.60
N ASP A 497 -9.25 5.65 1.19
CA ASP A 497 -9.18 5.51 2.64
C ASP A 497 -7.79 5.07 3.13
N VAL A 498 -7.52 5.39 4.39
CA VAL A 498 -6.33 5.01 5.13
C VAL A 498 -6.70 4.47 6.51
N LEU A 499 -5.98 3.45 6.97
CA LEU A 499 -6.12 2.90 8.32
C LEU A 499 -4.73 2.73 8.93
N VAL A 500 -4.42 3.49 9.98
CA VAL A 500 -3.14 3.37 10.68
C VAL A 500 -3.22 2.30 11.77
N ASN A 501 -2.15 1.52 11.94
CA ASN A 501 -1.99 0.56 13.01
C ASN A 501 -0.51 0.40 13.35
N GLY A 502 -0.05 1.15 14.36
CA GLY A 502 1.36 1.18 14.73
C GLY A 502 2.25 1.70 13.59
N ASP A 503 3.14 0.87 13.10
CA ASP A 503 4.08 1.14 12.00
C ASP A 503 3.50 0.84 10.62
N LYS A 504 2.19 0.58 10.52
CA LYS A 504 1.51 0.23 9.26
C LYS A 504 0.42 1.21 8.93
N VAL A 505 0.34 1.63 7.67
CA VAL A 505 -0.82 2.33 7.12
C VAL A 505 -1.37 1.51 5.98
N TYR A 506 -2.57 0.98 6.16
CA TYR A 506 -3.32 0.30 5.11
C TYR A 506 -4.01 1.35 4.26
N VAL A 507 -4.08 1.10 2.96
CA VAL A 507 -4.63 2.04 1.97
C VAL A 507 -5.59 1.31 1.07
N SER A 508 -6.75 1.89 0.87
CA SER A 508 -7.68 1.44 -0.17
C SER A 508 -7.37 2.17 -1.47
N ASP A 509 -6.69 1.48 -2.38
CA ASP A 509 -6.25 2.01 -3.68
C ASP A 509 -7.33 1.70 -4.73
N THR A 510 -8.40 2.47 -4.65
CA THR A 510 -9.72 2.13 -5.18
C THR A 510 -9.71 1.83 -6.67
N PHE A 511 -9.15 2.69 -7.50
CA PHE A 511 -9.20 2.46 -8.96
C PHE A 511 -8.16 1.45 -9.45
N ASN A 512 -7.19 1.09 -8.62
CA ASN A 512 -6.33 -0.07 -8.85
C ASN A 512 -6.95 -1.38 -8.31
N SER A 513 -8.13 -1.32 -7.69
CA SER A 513 -8.84 -2.45 -7.07
C SER A 513 -7.96 -3.23 -6.08
N LYS A 514 -7.17 -2.52 -5.27
CA LYS A 514 -6.17 -3.12 -4.37
C LYS A 514 -6.25 -2.57 -2.95
N ILE A 515 -5.88 -3.41 -1.99
CA ILE A 515 -5.52 -2.96 -0.64
C ILE A 515 -4.00 -2.94 -0.54
N ARG A 516 -3.44 -1.76 -0.29
CA ARG A 516 -2.00 -1.52 -0.21
C ARG A 516 -1.59 -1.35 1.25
N LEU A 517 -0.33 -1.60 1.54
CA LEU A 517 0.27 -1.43 2.86
C LEU A 517 1.51 -0.54 2.74
N ILE A 518 1.52 0.54 3.51
CA ILE A 518 2.69 1.37 3.74
C ILE A 518 3.32 0.93 5.07
N ASN A 519 4.58 0.49 5.03
CA ASN A 519 5.36 0.26 6.25
C ASN A 519 6.10 1.56 6.59
N ILE A 520 5.84 2.10 7.78
CA ILE A 520 6.42 3.33 8.30
C ILE A 520 7.68 3.02 9.11
N ASP A 521 8.78 3.66 8.76
CA ASP A 521 9.97 3.71 9.59
C ASP A 521 9.68 4.56 10.83
N THR A 522 9.47 3.90 11.97
CA THR A 522 9.17 4.56 13.25
C THR A 522 10.36 5.37 13.80
N SER A 523 11.55 5.23 13.22
CA SER A 523 12.70 6.09 13.55
C SER A 523 12.71 7.42 12.78
N TRP A 524 11.81 7.58 11.81
CA TRP A 524 11.64 8.82 11.05
C TRP A 524 11.09 9.93 11.95
N LYS A 525 11.77 11.08 11.94
CA LYS A 525 11.27 12.31 12.58
C LYS A 525 10.44 13.09 11.57
N TRP A 526 9.19 13.34 11.93
CA TRP A 526 8.19 13.95 11.05
C TRP A 526 8.24 15.48 11.03
N ASP A 527 8.85 16.08 12.06
CA ASP A 527 8.96 17.53 12.27
C ASP A 527 10.38 18.05 11.97
#